data_AF-A0A971LV02-F1
#
_entry.id   AF-A0A971LV02-F1
#
_cell.length_a   1.000
_cell.length_b   1.000
_cell.length_c   1.000
_cell.angle_alpha   90.00
_cell.angle_beta   90.00
_cell.angle_gamma   90.00
#
_symmetry.space_group_name_H-M   'P 1'
#
loop_
_entity.id
_entity.type
_entity.pdbx_description
1 polymer ?
#
loop_
_entity_poly.entity_id
_entity_poly.type
_entity_poly.pdbx_seq_one_letter_code
_entity_poly.pdbx_strand_id
1 'polypeptide(L)' 'MEFVQFYPLGFLSPPSLKGMLGGLLYYSRLYNSEGERFMKRYDPERLELSTRDRVTRAIIQEVKEGVAH' A
#
# COMPACT_ATOMS: atom_id res chain seq x y z
N MET A 1 18.56 -2.09 -17.13
CA MET A 1 17.75 -2.62 -16.01
C MET A 1 16.83 -1.51 -15.54
N GLU A 2 15.69 -1.42 -16.23
CA GLU A 2 14.69 -0.36 -16.11
C GLU A 2 13.41 -0.85 -15.39
N PHE A 3 13.22 -2.17 -15.24
CA PHE A 3 12.08 -2.77 -14.55
C PHE A 3 12.43 -3.14 -13.11
N VAL A 4 12.12 -2.23 -12.18
CA VAL A 4 12.29 -2.42 -10.73
C VAL A 4 10.91 -2.62 -10.09
N GLN A 5 10.76 -3.69 -9.30
CA GLN A 5 9.54 -3.96 -8.55
C GLN A 5 9.62 -3.36 -7.14
N PHE A 6 8.61 -2.61 -6.75
CA PHE A 6 8.41 -2.15 -5.39
C PHE A 6 7.45 -3.07 -4.64
N TYR A 7 7.73 -3.29 -3.35
CA TYR A 7 6.87 -4.05 -2.47
C TYR A 7 6.06 -3.07 -1.59
N PRO A 8 4.71 -3.10 -1.64
CA PRO A 8 3.89 -2.04 -1.07
C PRO A 8 3.76 -2.08 0.46
N LEU A 9 4.03 -3.22 1.11
CA LEU A 9 3.87 -3.40 2.55
C LEU A 9 5.21 -3.58 3.25
N GLY A 10 5.66 -2.54 3.93
CA GLY A 10 6.77 -2.58 4.88
C GLY A 10 6.31 -2.11 6.25
N PHE A 11 6.79 -2.75 7.31
CA PHE A 11 6.53 -2.28 8.67
C PHE A 11 7.42 -1.06 8.98
N LEU A 12 6.81 -0.01 9.52
CA LEU A 12 7.53 1.18 10.03
C LEU A 12 7.78 1.09 11.54
N SER A 13 6.95 0.33 12.25
CA SER A 13 6.95 0.16 13.71
C SER A 13 6.36 -1.22 14.08
N PRO A 14 6.73 -1.83 15.22
CA PRO A 14 7.81 -1.44 16.16
C PRO A 14 9.21 -1.53 15.53
N PRO A 15 10.25 -0.95 16.15
CA PRO A 15 11.63 -0.95 15.60
C PRO A 15 12.16 -2.35 15.25
N SER A 16 11.75 -3.38 16.00
CA SER A 16 12.13 -4.77 15.74
C SER A 16 11.61 -5.34 14.42
N LEU A 17 10.52 -4.77 13.87
CA LEU A 17 9.95 -5.17 12.60
C LEU A 17 10.22 -4.16 11.48
N LYS A 18 10.86 -3.03 11.79
CA LYS A 18 11.06 -1.95 10.81
C LYS A 18 11.83 -2.46 9.59
N GLY A 19 11.26 -2.25 8.41
CA GLY A 19 11.82 -2.72 7.13
C GLY A 19 11.51 -4.18 6.79
N MET A 20 10.85 -4.93 7.69
CA MET A 20 10.30 -6.24 7.33
C MET A 20 9.12 -6.06 6.37
N LEU A 21 9.01 -6.97 5.40
CA LEU A 21 7.92 -6.96 4.43
C LEU A 21 6.74 -7.79 4.94
N GLY A 22 5.54 -7.23 4.84
CA GLY A 22 4.30 -7.94 5.22
C GLY A 22 3.76 -8.79 4.07
N GLY A 23 3.64 -10.11 4.25
CA GLY A 23 3.07 -11.02 3.24
C GLY A 23 1.54 -11.10 3.21
N LEU A 24 0.84 -10.29 4.00
CA LEU A 24 -0.55 -10.54 4.41
C LEU A 24 -1.59 -9.67 3.68
N LEU A 25 -1.37 -9.30 2.41
CA LEU A 25 -2.32 -8.48 1.64
C LEU A 25 -3.75 -9.06 1.62
N TYR A 26 -3.89 -10.40 1.62
CA TYR A 26 -5.19 -11.08 1.71
C TYR A 26 -6.02 -10.74 2.94
N TYR A 27 -5.36 -10.34 4.03
CA TYR A 27 -6.02 -9.95 5.28
C TYR A 27 -5.90 -8.46 5.57
N SER A 28 -5.23 -7.71 4.69
CA SER A 28 -4.95 -6.30 4.90
C SER A 28 -6.00 -5.42 4.24
N ARG A 29 -6.33 -4.31 4.88
CA ARG A 29 -7.11 -3.23 4.29
C ARG A 29 -6.28 -1.97 4.35
N LEU A 30 -6.12 -1.31 3.21
CA LEU A 30 -5.31 -0.11 3.14
C LEU A 30 -6.21 1.10 3.38
N TYR A 31 -5.87 1.86 4.42
CA TYR A 31 -6.56 3.08 4.81
C TYR A 31 -5.62 4.27 4.70
N ASN A 32 -6.15 5.40 4.28
CA ASN A 32 -5.45 6.67 4.27
C ASN A 32 -5.64 7.40 5.63
N SER A 33 -5.05 8.59 5.80
CA SER A 33 -5.12 9.36 7.06
C SER A 33 -6.54 9.78 7.42
N GLU A 34 -7.43 9.89 6.43
CA GLU A 34 -8.84 10.22 6.61
C GLU A 34 -9.70 8.99 6.97
N GLY A 35 -9.10 7.81 7.06
CA GLY A 35 -9.80 6.56 7.36
C GLY A 35 -10.54 5.98 6.16
N GLU A 36 -10.29 6.46 4.94
CA GLU A 36 -10.89 5.90 3.74
C GLU A 36 -10.12 4.66 3.27
N ARG A 37 -10.85 3.58 2.94
CA ARG A 37 -10.28 2.43 2.23
C ARG A 37 -10.03 2.77 0.76
N PHE A 38 -8.97 3.52 0.49
CA PHE A 38 -8.71 4.18 -0.79
C PHE A 38 -8.59 3.22 -1.97
N MET A 39 -8.19 1.94 -1.75
CA MET A 39 -8.13 0.95 -2.84
C MET A 39 -9.47 0.72 -3.53
N LYS A 40 -10.61 1.06 -2.90
CA LYS A 40 -11.92 1.07 -3.56
C LYS A 40 -11.98 2.05 -4.75
N ARG A 41 -11.24 3.17 -4.69
CA ARG A 41 -11.15 4.14 -5.78
C ARG A 41 -10.22 3.67 -6.90
N TYR A 42 -9.12 2.99 -6.55
CA TYR A 42 -8.10 2.60 -7.51
C TYR A 42 -8.35 1.25 -8.19
N ASP A 43 -8.94 0.27 -7.51
CA ASP A 43 -9.25 -1.05 -8.05
C ASP A 43 -10.43 -1.66 -7.26
N PRO A 44 -11.69 -1.28 -7.57
CA PRO A 44 -12.85 -1.73 -6.80
C PRO A 44 -13.10 -3.24 -6.90
N GLU A 45 -12.62 -3.90 -7.95
CA GLU A 45 -12.80 -5.34 -8.15
C GLU A 45 -11.82 -6.15 -7.30
N ARG A 46 -10.54 -5.78 -7.31
CA ARG A 46 -9.47 -6.57 -6.67
C ARG A 46 -9.01 -5.99 -5.34
N LEU A 47 -9.20 -4.69 -5.11
CA LEU A 47 -8.81 -3.99 -3.89
C LEU A 47 -7.31 -4.24 -3.59
N GLU A 48 -6.96 -4.59 -2.36
CA GLU A 48 -5.58 -4.88 -1.94
C GLU A 48 -4.98 -6.13 -2.62
N LEU A 49 -5.79 -6.94 -3.31
CA LEU A 49 -5.35 -8.08 -4.12
C LEU A 49 -4.98 -7.69 -5.57
N SER A 50 -4.94 -6.40 -5.88
CA SER A 50 -4.43 -5.93 -7.16
C SER A 50 -2.92 -6.20 -7.32
N THR A 51 -2.36 -5.88 -8.49
CA THR A 51 -0.93 -6.06 -8.73
C THR A 51 -0.11 -5.15 -7.82
N ARG A 52 1.07 -5.63 -7.38
CA ARG A 52 1.97 -4.86 -6.50
C ARG A 52 2.28 -3.47 -7.05
N ASP A 53 2.45 -3.39 -8.36
CA ASP A 53 2.71 -2.15 -9.09
C ASP A 53 1.52 -1.16 -9.00
N ARG A 54 0.28 -1.64 -9.16
CA ARG A 54 -0.91 -0.80 -9.00
C ARG A 54 -1.09 -0.35 -7.55
N VAL A 55 -0.93 -1.26 -6.59
CA VAL A 55 -1.04 -0.94 -5.15
C VAL A 55 0.03 0.08 -4.74
N THR A 56 1.28 -0.10 -5.17
CA THR A 56 2.38 0.83 -4.86
C THR A 56 2.10 2.21 -5.45
N ARG A 57 1.63 2.30 -6.70
CA ARG A 57 1.26 3.59 -7.30
C ARG A 57 0.10 4.28 -6.57
N ALA A 58 -0.92 3.52 -6.14
CA ALA A 58 -2.01 4.06 -5.33
C ALA A 58 -1.51 4.64 -4.00
N ILE A 59 -0.64 3.92 -3.29
CA ILE A 59 -0.02 4.42 -2.04
C ILE A 59 0.75 5.71 -2.30
N ILE A 60 1.58 5.76 -3.34
CA ILE A 60 2.36 6.96 -3.69
C ILE A 60 1.42 8.13 -3.99
N GLN A 61 0.28 7.88 -4.63
CA GLN A 61 -0.69 8.93 -4.93
C GLN A 61 -1.32 9.50 -3.66
N GLU A 62 -1.77 8.66 -2.72
CA GLU A 62 -2.30 9.12 -1.42
C GLU A 62 -1.26 9.95 -0.64
N VAL A 63 0.01 9.55 -0.68
CA VAL A 63 1.13 10.31 -0.07
C VAL A 63 1.31 11.67 -0.74
N LYS A 64 1.29 11.73 -2.08
CA LYS A 64 1.43 12.99 -2.82
C LYS A 64 0.27 13.95 -2.61
N GLU A 65 -0.93 13.41 -2.41
CA GLU A 65 -2.14 14.17 -2.12
C GLU A 65 -2.18 14.67 -0.65
N GLY A 66 -1.23 14.24 0.19
CA GLY A 66 -1.14 14.66 1.60
C GLY A 66 -2.15 13.96 2.51
N VAL A 67 -2.81 12.91 2.00
CA VAL A 67 -3.79 12.11 2.74
C VAL A 67 -3.20 10.80 3.26
N ALA A 68 -1.86 10.67 3.30
CA ALA A 68 -1.17 9.58 3.97
C ALA A 68 -0.27 10.11 5.09
N HIS A 69 -0.17 9.37 6.20
CA HIS A 69 0.69 9.66 7.34
C HIS A 69 2.01 8.88 7.29
#